data_AF-A0A836FLB3-F1
#
_entry.id   AF-A0A836FLB3-F1
#
_cell.length_a   1.000
_cell.length_b   1.000
_cell.length_c   1.000
_cell.angle_alpha   90.00
_cell.angle_beta   90.00
_cell.angle_gamma   90.00
#
_symmetry.space_group_name_H-M   'P 1'
#
loop_
_entity.id
_entity.type
_entity.pdbx_description
1 polymer ?
#
loop_
_entity_poly.entity_id
_entity_poly.type
_entity_poly.pdbx_seq_one_letter_code
_entity_poly.pdbx_strand_id
1 'polypeptide(L)'
;MAHTVPSCYMGESVRSTVHRLFGARSDAPLTVLHATVPPVAASLLQERANLLDTILDCIRDQLYPENSTSVANAATGSCAATNHWLRSVPESLRCDEAAVVNYLGMMVAIDFCHWAEVPRDADRRTTAKIGEKVTGFAGFYAAVEPPSGDAVLANASAPSSAPIAELFTESSRTAPNDVGSPPAATVATGALLRGSAAMMYLLRRAVEVHQLPWFDPEFLQRFRGDTEAAMGALRVCFLGCEKDGVTPLWMPCSRERVELLLSLAEAFVARRTSYYALLRECGGFIFAPHTAVTATAPCGLVPALVRFHPRYRDFVRVPAEALGCMGVNAGEDAGGVCVVPVLKLGQLTALAFEQVLPELWRSQATSSASAKTQVCTAPPSAPPDSWLTDQAALIVSYSAAFRTAEQQRALSGVFADRAKLSICCDYQIPKTLRAAGLLVYDDHLARMVDEHVLLLPGSAEEVSIRVAALIAAERLLEFLNTPLQQRSLLPRGDRAAGAEGPEAPERLPAYRPCDAIHLDFALWHVGRYMLPSEARHHLCRTIMY
;
A
#
# COMPACT_ATOMS: atom_id res chain seq x y z
N MET A 1 16.09 -15.54 -11.43
CA MET A 1 17.45 -15.44 -10.83
C MET A 1 17.26 -15.10 -9.36
N ALA A 2 17.75 -15.93 -8.43
CA ALA A 2 17.64 -15.59 -7.01
C ALA A 2 18.58 -14.40 -6.73
N HIS A 3 18.00 -13.20 -6.56
CA HIS A 3 18.75 -12.02 -6.17
C HIS A 3 19.28 -12.24 -4.75
N THR A 4 20.55 -12.60 -4.62
CA THR A 4 21.25 -12.55 -3.34
C THR A 4 21.10 -11.13 -2.81
N VAL A 5 20.74 -10.98 -1.53
CA VAL A 5 20.79 -9.65 -0.89
C VAL A 5 22.21 -9.15 -1.15
N PRO A 6 22.39 -7.93 -1.66
CA PRO A 6 23.71 -7.34 -1.67
C PRO A 6 24.27 -7.49 -0.26
N SER A 7 25.46 -8.07 -0.12
CA SER A 7 26.13 -8.20 1.19
C SER A 7 26.27 -6.84 1.90
N CYS A 8 26.08 -5.75 1.14
CA CYS A 8 26.09 -4.36 1.57
C CYS A 8 24.73 -3.74 1.93
N TYR A 9 23.58 -4.44 1.94
CA TYR A 9 22.34 -3.78 2.39
C TYR A 9 22.35 -3.59 3.91
N MET A 10 22.76 -2.38 4.32
CA MET A 10 22.92 -1.97 5.72
C MET A 10 21.64 -1.41 6.35
N GLY A 11 20.49 -1.49 5.64
CA GLY A 11 19.24 -0.91 6.10
C GLY A 11 19.05 0.57 5.77
N GLU A 12 19.76 1.09 4.77
CA GLU A 12 19.48 2.43 4.24
C GLU A 12 18.04 2.50 3.69
N SER A 13 17.35 3.62 3.95
CA SER A 13 16.00 3.83 3.42
C SER A 13 16.01 4.06 1.92
N VAL A 14 14.90 3.75 1.24
CA VAL A 14 14.73 4.00 -0.20
C VAL A 14 14.99 5.47 -0.53
N ARG A 15 14.39 6.39 0.24
CA ARG A 15 14.61 7.84 0.13
C ARG A 15 16.09 8.21 0.26
N SER A 16 16.76 7.71 1.31
CA SER A 16 18.19 7.97 1.53
C SER A 16 19.04 7.50 0.35
N THR A 17 18.77 6.30 -0.18
CA THR A 17 19.48 5.79 -1.35
C THR A 17 19.20 6.64 -2.59
N VAL A 18 17.96 7.04 -2.85
CA VAL A 18 17.61 7.94 -3.96
C VAL A 18 18.37 9.26 -3.83
N HIS A 19 18.36 9.90 -2.66
CA HIS A 19 19.07 11.16 -2.43
C HIS A 19 20.59 11.00 -2.58
N ARG A 20 21.16 9.90 -2.09
CA ARG A 20 22.60 9.62 -2.20
C ARG A 20 23.05 9.44 -3.64
N LEU A 21 22.25 8.75 -4.46
CA LEU A 21 22.62 8.39 -5.83
C LEU A 21 22.32 9.48 -6.84
N PHE A 22 21.23 10.20 -6.66
CA PHE A 22 20.73 11.17 -7.63
C PHE A 22 20.86 12.63 -7.16
N GLY A 23 21.27 12.83 -5.91
CA GLY A 23 21.43 14.14 -5.28
C GLY A 23 20.09 14.80 -4.94
N ALA A 24 20.17 15.95 -4.24
CA ALA A 24 19.03 16.84 -3.99
C ALA A 24 18.86 17.89 -5.10
N ARG A 25 19.46 17.68 -6.27
CA ARG A 25 19.39 18.62 -7.38
C ARG A 25 17.98 18.60 -7.96
N SER A 26 17.16 19.57 -7.60
CA SER A 26 15.79 19.73 -8.12
C SER A 26 15.75 20.50 -9.44
N ASP A 27 16.88 21.08 -9.87
CA ASP A 27 17.00 22.04 -10.97
C ASP A 27 17.27 21.39 -12.35
N ALA A 28 17.79 20.15 -12.38
CA ALA A 28 18.18 19.47 -13.61
C ALA A 28 17.37 18.20 -13.87
N PRO A 29 17.11 17.83 -15.15
CA PRO A 29 16.53 16.53 -15.46
C PRO A 29 17.49 15.40 -15.04
N LEU A 30 16.92 14.31 -14.54
CA LEU A 30 17.66 13.09 -14.23
C LEU A 30 17.21 11.98 -15.17
N THR A 31 18.14 11.39 -15.90
CA THR A 31 17.86 10.24 -16.76
C THR A 31 18.34 8.96 -16.09
N VAL A 32 17.48 7.94 -16.12
CA VAL A 32 17.76 6.58 -15.70
C VAL A 32 17.41 5.68 -16.88
N LEU A 33 18.43 5.26 -17.64
CA LEU A 33 18.27 4.38 -18.80
C LEU A 33 17.22 4.92 -19.79
N HIS A 34 16.02 4.31 -19.82
CA HIS A 34 14.93 4.62 -20.76
C HIS A 34 13.91 5.64 -20.24
N ALA A 35 14.16 6.24 -19.07
CA ALA A 35 13.25 7.21 -18.46
C ALA A 35 13.99 8.47 -17.98
N THR A 36 13.34 9.61 -18.11
CA THR A 36 13.82 10.91 -17.64
C THR A 36 12.81 11.50 -16.66
N VAL A 37 13.30 11.95 -15.51
CA VAL A 37 12.56 12.71 -14.51
C VAL A 37 12.93 14.18 -14.67
N PRO A 38 12.04 15.02 -15.24
CA PRO A 38 12.32 16.44 -15.37
C PRO A 38 12.38 17.14 -13.99
N PRO A 39 12.91 18.37 -13.93
CA PRO A 39 12.76 19.24 -12.75
C PRO A 39 11.29 19.45 -12.40
N VAL A 40 10.93 19.47 -11.11
CA VAL A 40 9.57 19.86 -10.71
C VAL A 40 9.50 21.39 -10.69
N ALA A 41 9.31 22.00 -11.86
CA ALA A 41 9.26 23.45 -12.04
C ALA A 41 7.83 23.96 -12.24
N ALA A 42 7.57 25.20 -11.85
CA ALA A 42 6.25 25.84 -12.00
C ALA A 42 5.71 25.84 -13.45
N SER A 43 6.59 25.87 -14.45
CA SER A 43 6.22 25.83 -15.88
C SER A 43 5.64 24.47 -16.31
N LEU A 44 6.27 23.37 -15.89
CA LEU A 44 5.76 22.01 -16.15
C LEU A 44 4.39 21.78 -15.50
N LEU A 45 4.18 22.40 -14.34
CA LEU A 45 2.91 22.35 -13.65
C LEU A 45 1.83 23.17 -14.35
N GLN A 46 2.19 24.27 -15.01
CA GLN A 46 1.23 25.11 -15.72
C GLN A 46 0.65 24.41 -16.97
N GLU A 47 1.45 23.63 -17.68
CA GLU A 47 1.00 22.87 -18.86
C GLU A 47 0.09 21.68 -18.52
N ARG A 48 0.19 21.16 -17.29
CA ARG A 48 -0.57 20.00 -16.79
C ARG A 48 -1.36 20.30 -15.52
N ALA A 49 -1.73 21.58 -15.33
CA ALA A 49 -2.29 22.10 -14.08
C ALA A 49 -3.44 21.26 -13.54
N ASN A 50 -4.41 20.90 -14.40
CA ASN A 50 -5.59 20.15 -13.98
C ASN A 50 -5.28 18.82 -13.27
N LEU A 51 -4.28 18.07 -13.77
CA LEU A 51 -3.95 16.78 -13.17
C LEU A 51 -3.15 16.95 -11.89
N LEU A 52 -2.23 17.92 -11.84
CA LEU A 52 -1.54 18.23 -10.61
C LEU A 52 -2.54 18.71 -9.55
N ASP A 53 -3.44 19.63 -9.90
CA ASP A 53 -4.50 20.13 -9.01
C ASP A 53 -5.31 18.96 -8.44
N THR A 54 -5.64 17.97 -9.27
CA THR A 54 -6.30 16.75 -8.84
C THR A 54 -5.48 15.96 -7.81
N ILE A 55 -4.17 15.81 -7.99
CA ILE A 55 -3.26 15.19 -7.01
C ILE A 55 -3.23 16.02 -5.73
N LEU A 56 -3.12 17.35 -5.82
CA LEU A 56 -3.09 18.26 -4.68
C LEU A 56 -4.39 18.23 -3.89
N ASP A 57 -5.52 18.17 -4.57
CA ASP A 57 -6.85 18.07 -3.96
C ASP A 57 -6.97 16.74 -3.21
N CYS A 58 -6.53 15.62 -3.81
CA CYS A 58 -6.51 14.33 -3.15
C CYS A 58 -5.60 14.31 -1.90
N ILE A 59 -4.45 15.00 -1.93
CA ILE A 59 -3.58 15.17 -0.76
C ILE A 59 -4.25 16.06 0.29
N ARG A 60 -4.88 17.17 -0.14
CA ARG A 60 -5.57 18.12 0.74
C ARG A 60 -6.72 17.43 1.48
N ASP A 61 -7.51 16.61 0.79
CA ASP A 61 -8.62 15.85 1.37
C ASP A 61 -8.14 14.88 2.46
N GLN A 62 -6.97 14.25 2.27
CA GLN A 62 -6.36 13.40 3.28
C GLN A 62 -5.81 14.20 4.48
N LEU A 63 -5.18 15.35 4.22
CA LEU A 63 -4.59 16.19 5.27
C LEU A 63 -5.67 16.91 6.09
N TYR A 64 -6.80 17.28 5.49
CA TYR A 64 -7.85 18.13 6.07
C TYR A 64 -9.26 17.53 5.86
N PRO A 65 -9.55 16.34 6.40
CA PRO A 65 -10.83 15.64 6.16
C PRO A 65 -12.05 16.41 6.67
N GLU A 66 -11.88 17.28 7.68
CA GLU A 66 -12.96 18.07 8.31
C GLU A 66 -13.60 19.11 7.36
N ASN A 67 -12.89 19.52 6.31
CA ASN A 67 -13.37 20.52 5.36
C ASN A 67 -14.05 19.91 4.11
N SER A 68 -14.05 18.59 3.99
CA SER A 68 -14.79 17.93 2.91
C SER A 68 -16.28 18.09 3.18
N THR A 69 -17.02 18.73 2.27
CA THR A 69 -18.44 19.13 2.43
C THR A 69 -19.43 17.97 2.62
N SER A 70 -18.96 16.72 2.80
CA SER A 70 -19.79 15.52 3.04
C SER A 70 -20.09 15.22 4.52
N VAL A 71 -19.74 16.11 5.46
CA VAL A 71 -19.82 15.93 6.93
C VAL A 71 -21.26 15.85 7.49
N ALA A 72 -22.31 15.78 6.67
CA ALA A 72 -23.69 15.71 7.13
C ALA A 72 -24.05 14.46 7.99
N ASN A 73 -23.18 13.43 8.08
CA ASN A 73 -23.47 12.18 8.81
C ASN A 73 -22.55 11.89 10.03
N ALA A 74 -21.71 12.82 10.49
CA ALA A 74 -20.74 12.55 11.56
C ALA A 74 -21.31 12.54 13.01
N ALA A 75 -22.61 12.79 13.22
CA ALA A 75 -23.19 12.96 14.55
C ALA A 75 -23.47 11.65 15.33
N THR A 76 -23.36 10.48 14.70
CA THR A 76 -23.48 9.19 15.40
C THR A 76 -22.09 8.72 15.82
N GLY A 77 -21.72 8.94 17.09
CA GLY A 77 -20.42 8.63 17.71
C GLY A 77 -20.03 7.14 17.79
N SER A 78 -20.41 6.33 16.80
CA SER A 78 -19.81 5.02 16.58
C SER A 78 -18.40 5.23 16.04
N CYS A 79 -17.39 4.86 16.84
CA CYS A 79 -15.99 4.80 16.42
C CYS A 79 -15.80 3.65 15.41
N ALA A 80 -16.53 3.69 14.28
CA ALA A 80 -16.35 2.75 13.20
C ALA A 80 -14.95 2.97 12.64
N ALA A 81 -14.07 1.97 12.83
CA ALA A 81 -12.72 1.99 12.25
C ALA A 81 -12.83 2.43 10.79
N THR A 82 -12.14 3.50 10.40
CA THR A 82 -12.17 4.01 9.02
C THR A 82 -11.03 3.45 8.18
N ASN A 83 -10.05 2.81 8.82
CA ASN A 83 -8.89 2.28 8.13
C ASN A 83 -9.19 1.02 7.33
N HIS A 84 -8.88 1.07 6.04
CA HIS A 84 -9.09 -0.04 5.11
C HIS A 84 -8.28 -1.30 5.50
N TRP A 85 -7.09 -1.15 6.07
CA TRP A 85 -6.30 -2.29 6.56
C TRP A 85 -6.94 -2.93 7.79
N LEU A 86 -7.34 -2.17 8.80
CA LEU A 86 -7.96 -2.76 10.01
C LEU A 86 -9.28 -3.46 9.65
N ARG A 87 -10.04 -2.90 8.72
CA ARG A 87 -11.27 -3.51 8.18
C ARG A 87 -11.03 -4.81 7.42
N SER A 88 -9.84 -5.03 6.89
CA SER A 88 -9.46 -6.31 6.28
C SER A 88 -9.13 -7.39 7.30
N VAL A 89 -8.85 -7.03 8.55
CA VAL A 89 -8.56 -7.98 9.62
C VAL A 89 -9.87 -8.60 10.14
N PRO A 90 -9.96 -9.95 10.26
CA PRO A 90 -11.08 -10.64 10.89
C PRO A 90 -11.40 -10.08 12.28
N GLU A 91 -12.68 -9.90 12.58
CA GLU A 91 -13.10 -9.33 13.87
C GLU A 91 -12.58 -10.15 15.06
N SER A 92 -12.58 -11.48 14.91
CA SER A 92 -12.10 -12.43 15.92
C SER A 92 -10.62 -12.26 16.28
N LEU A 93 -9.82 -11.61 15.45
CA LEU A 93 -8.40 -11.37 15.70
C LEU A 93 -8.13 -10.00 16.33
N ARG A 94 -9.07 -9.05 16.28
CA ARG A 94 -8.83 -7.66 16.72
C ARG A 94 -8.65 -7.49 18.22
N CYS A 95 -8.94 -8.50 19.02
CA CYS A 95 -8.61 -8.51 20.45
C CYS A 95 -7.16 -8.92 20.74
N ASP A 96 -6.41 -9.41 19.75
CA ASP A 96 -5.03 -9.88 19.90
C ASP A 96 -4.11 -9.15 18.92
N GLU A 97 -3.31 -8.23 19.45
CA GLU A 97 -2.34 -7.44 18.68
C GLU A 97 -1.38 -8.32 17.86
N ALA A 98 -0.91 -9.43 18.44
CA ALA A 98 0.01 -10.33 17.75
C ALA A 98 -0.68 -11.02 16.56
N ALA A 99 -1.92 -11.44 16.75
CA ALA A 99 -2.72 -12.04 15.69
C ALA A 99 -2.99 -11.05 14.55
N VAL A 100 -3.33 -9.79 14.87
CA VAL A 100 -3.51 -8.74 13.86
C VAL A 100 -2.23 -8.51 13.05
N VAL A 101 -1.08 -8.35 13.72
CA VAL A 101 0.21 -8.11 13.05
C VAL A 101 0.61 -9.30 12.18
N ASN A 102 0.44 -10.53 12.66
CA ASN A 102 0.76 -11.74 11.90
C ASN A 102 -0.17 -11.91 10.68
N TYR A 103 -1.47 -11.65 10.84
CA TYR A 103 -2.44 -11.68 9.75
C TYR A 103 -2.08 -10.68 8.65
N LEU A 104 -1.86 -9.41 9.02
CA LEU A 104 -1.50 -8.35 8.08
C LEU A 104 -0.17 -8.63 7.38
N GLY A 105 0.84 -9.06 8.12
CA GLY A 105 2.15 -9.40 7.56
C GLY A 105 2.06 -10.53 6.53
N MET A 106 1.28 -11.59 6.81
CA MET A 106 1.05 -12.68 5.86
C MET A 106 0.22 -12.22 4.66
N MET A 107 -0.81 -11.40 4.88
CA MET A 107 -1.64 -10.85 3.81
C MET A 107 -0.83 -10.02 2.82
N VAL A 108 0.06 -9.14 3.30
CA VAL A 108 0.95 -8.36 2.43
C VAL A 108 1.97 -9.25 1.71
N ALA A 109 2.46 -10.30 2.37
CA ALA A 109 3.51 -11.16 1.80
C ALA A 109 3.04 -12.03 0.63
N ILE A 110 1.76 -12.44 0.59
CA ILE A 110 1.18 -13.38 -0.39
C ILE A 110 1.14 -12.85 -1.83
N ASP A 111 1.32 -11.55 -2.03
CA ASP A 111 1.18 -10.86 -3.32
C ASP A 111 -0.25 -10.70 -3.81
N PHE A 112 -0.50 -9.63 -4.56
CA PHE A 112 -1.80 -9.28 -5.11
C PHE A 112 -1.82 -9.39 -6.63
N CYS A 113 -1.19 -10.38 -7.26
CA CYS A 113 -1.44 -10.58 -8.69
C CYS A 113 -2.90 -11.05 -8.90
N HIS A 114 -3.77 -10.09 -9.21
CA HIS A 114 -5.23 -10.22 -9.18
C HIS A 114 -5.87 -9.96 -10.55
N TRP A 115 -5.05 -9.93 -11.60
CA TRP A 115 -5.48 -10.02 -12.97
C TRP A 115 -4.53 -10.93 -13.76
N ALA A 116 -4.99 -11.39 -14.92
CA ALA A 116 -4.14 -12.02 -15.92
C ALA A 116 -4.21 -11.23 -17.24
N GLU A 117 -3.05 -11.01 -17.86
CA GLU A 117 -2.97 -10.38 -19.16
C GLU A 117 -3.40 -11.35 -20.27
N VAL A 118 -4.35 -10.95 -21.11
CA VAL A 118 -4.87 -11.77 -22.21
C VAL A 118 -4.36 -11.23 -23.57
N PRO A 119 -3.71 -12.07 -24.41
CA PRO A 119 -3.22 -11.65 -25.71
C PRO A 119 -4.36 -11.48 -26.73
N ARG A 120 -4.07 -10.80 -27.83
CA ARG A 120 -5.03 -10.57 -28.93
C ARG A 120 -5.47 -11.90 -29.55
N ASP A 121 -6.77 -12.07 -29.74
CA ASP A 121 -7.39 -13.22 -30.44
C ASP A 121 -7.22 -14.60 -29.78
N ALA A 122 -6.76 -14.65 -28.52
CA ALA A 122 -6.66 -15.90 -27.77
C ALA A 122 -7.92 -16.19 -26.95
N ASP A 123 -8.17 -17.48 -26.67
CA ASP A 123 -9.09 -17.88 -25.60
C ASP A 123 -8.68 -17.16 -24.32
N ARG A 124 -9.66 -16.60 -23.58
CA ARG A 124 -9.45 -15.83 -22.33
C ARG A 124 -8.69 -16.63 -21.26
N ARG A 125 -8.50 -17.93 -21.46
CA ARG A 125 -7.67 -18.84 -20.64
C ARG A 125 -6.17 -18.74 -20.90
N THR A 126 -5.75 -18.11 -22.00
CA THR A 126 -4.33 -17.97 -22.35
C THR A 126 -3.77 -16.68 -21.78
N THR A 127 -2.65 -16.78 -21.09
CA THR A 127 -1.93 -15.62 -20.55
C THR A 127 -0.91 -15.12 -21.58
N ALA A 128 -0.78 -13.80 -21.71
CA ALA A 128 0.16 -13.19 -22.64
C ALA A 128 1.61 -13.59 -22.29
N LYS A 129 2.49 -13.72 -23.28
CA LYS A 129 3.91 -13.93 -23.01
C LYS A 129 4.64 -12.59 -22.92
N ILE A 130 5.82 -12.63 -22.31
CA ILE A 130 6.72 -11.47 -22.28
C ILE A 130 7.04 -11.05 -23.71
N GLY A 131 6.95 -9.75 -23.99
CA GLY A 131 7.09 -9.16 -25.32
C GLY A 131 5.81 -9.19 -26.17
N GLU A 132 4.74 -9.84 -25.71
CA GLU A 132 3.46 -9.83 -26.43
C GLU A 132 2.60 -8.63 -26.03
N LYS A 133 1.79 -8.18 -26.99
CA LYS A 133 0.78 -7.15 -26.78
C LYS A 133 -0.43 -7.71 -26.05
N VAL A 134 -0.78 -7.05 -24.95
CA VAL A 134 -1.96 -7.36 -24.14
C VAL A 134 -3.15 -6.55 -24.65
N THR A 135 -4.27 -7.22 -24.87
CA THR A 135 -5.48 -6.57 -25.40
C THR A 135 -6.67 -6.62 -24.46
N GLY A 136 -6.58 -7.42 -23.40
CA GLY A 136 -7.57 -7.48 -22.34
C GLY A 136 -6.97 -7.98 -21.05
N PHE A 137 -7.74 -7.86 -19.98
CA PHE A 137 -7.40 -8.34 -18.66
C PHE A 137 -8.51 -9.27 -18.17
N ALA A 138 -8.14 -10.43 -17.63
CA ALA A 138 -9.06 -11.24 -16.84
C ALA A 138 -8.90 -10.81 -15.38
N GLY A 139 -9.88 -10.04 -14.87
CA GLY A 139 -9.87 -9.56 -13.48
C GLY A 139 -10.34 -10.61 -12.49
N PHE A 140 -9.88 -10.49 -11.25
CA PHE A 140 -10.39 -11.27 -10.13
C PHE A 140 -11.58 -10.60 -9.45
N TYR A 141 -12.61 -11.39 -9.11
CA TYR A 141 -13.85 -10.90 -8.52
C TYR A 141 -14.33 -11.79 -7.38
N ALA A 142 -14.90 -11.15 -6.35
CA ALA A 142 -15.62 -11.83 -5.28
C ALA A 142 -17.00 -11.19 -5.09
N ALA A 143 -18.04 -12.02 -4.96
CA ALA A 143 -19.36 -11.53 -4.59
C ALA A 143 -19.41 -11.34 -3.07
N VAL A 144 -19.87 -10.17 -2.65
CA VAL A 144 -20.23 -9.94 -1.24
C VAL A 144 -21.59 -10.58 -1.02
N GLU A 145 -21.63 -11.54 -0.10
CA GLU A 145 -22.90 -12.10 0.34
C GLU A 145 -23.70 -11.00 1.04
N PRO A 146 -24.99 -10.80 0.70
CA PRO A 146 -25.82 -9.91 1.48
C PRO A 146 -25.85 -10.43 2.93
N PRO A 147 -25.86 -9.54 3.94
CA PRO A 147 -25.97 -9.96 5.33
C PRO A 147 -27.21 -10.85 5.44
N SER A 148 -27.02 -12.09 5.91
CA SER A 148 -28.14 -13.01 6.12
C SER A 148 -29.13 -12.36 7.09
N GLY A 149 -30.42 -12.34 6.74
CA GLY A 149 -31.45 -11.66 7.53
C GLY A 149 -31.52 -12.11 9.00
N ASP A 150 -31.06 -13.33 9.29
CA ASP A 150 -31.01 -13.90 10.64
C ASP A 150 -29.95 -13.22 11.53
N ALA A 151 -28.85 -12.71 10.97
CA ALA A 151 -27.82 -12.00 11.74
C ALA A 151 -28.28 -10.60 12.17
N VAL A 152 -29.20 -9.98 11.40
CA VAL A 152 -29.78 -8.66 11.72
C VAL A 152 -30.70 -8.74 12.93
N LEU A 153 -31.40 -9.87 13.11
CA LEU A 153 -32.31 -10.07 14.25
C LEU A 153 -31.58 -10.40 15.55
N ALA A 154 -30.42 -11.07 15.49
CA ALA A 154 -29.65 -11.46 16.68
C ALA A 154 -28.80 -10.32 17.28
N ASN A 155 -28.48 -9.27 16.51
CA ASN A 155 -27.55 -8.20 16.91
C ASN A 155 -28.20 -6.81 17.06
N ALA A 156 -29.51 -6.73 17.29
CA ALA A 156 -30.23 -5.46 17.44
C ALA A 156 -29.73 -4.55 18.60
N SER A 157 -28.85 -5.05 19.49
CA SER A 157 -28.23 -4.30 20.59
C SER A 157 -26.75 -3.95 20.39
N ALA A 158 -26.12 -4.34 19.28
CA ALA A 158 -24.74 -3.96 18.96
C ALA A 158 -24.72 -2.77 17.99
N PRO A 159 -23.83 -1.77 18.17
CA PRO A 159 -23.71 -0.65 17.24
C PRO A 159 -23.45 -1.18 15.82
N SER A 160 -24.29 -0.78 14.87
CA SER A 160 -24.34 -1.34 13.52
C SER A 160 -22.95 -1.34 12.87
N SER A 161 -22.44 -2.53 12.54
CA SER A 161 -21.33 -2.65 11.60
C SER A 161 -21.79 -2.03 10.28
N ALA A 162 -21.18 -0.92 9.87
CA ALA A 162 -21.44 -0.31 8.56
C ALA A 162 -21.31 -1.39 7.47
N PRO A 163 -22.17 -1.39 6.43
CA PRO A 163 -22.23 -2.47 5.47
C PRO A 163 -20.87 -2.63 4.76
N ILE A 164 -20.29 -3.83 4.90
CA ILE A 164 -19.03 -4.28 4.28
C ILE A 164 -19.00 -4.00 2.76
N ALA A 165 -20.18 -3.92 2.13
CA ALA A 165 -20.33 -3.54 0.73
C ALA A 165 -19.66 -2.19 0.42
N GLU A 166 -19.93 -1.12 1.18
CA GLU A 166 -19.45 0.25 0.87
C GLU A 166 -17.92 0.38 0.84
N LEU A 167 -17.21 -0.53 1.50
CA LEU A 167 -15.76 -0.50 1.66
C LEU A 167 -14.98 -0.92 0.42
N PHE A 168 -15.57 -1.83 -0.34
CA PHE A 168 -14.89 -2.56 -1.39
C PHE A 168 -15.67 -2.49 -2.71
N THR A 169 -16.94 -2.05 -2.69
CA THR A 169 -17.65 -1.72 -3.91
C THR A 169 -17.05 -0.48 -4.53
N GLU A 170 -16.34 -0.66 -5.65
CA GLU A 170 -16.04 0.44 -6.54
C GLU A 170 -17.37 1.15 -6.90
N SER A 171 -17.41 2.48 -6.81
CA SER A 171 -18.59 3.25 -7.19
C SER A 171 -18.96 2.90 -8.64
N SER A 172 -20.15 2.35 -8.83
CA SER A 172 -20.65 1.91 -10.15
C SER A 172 -20.68 3.01 -11.22
N ARG A 173 -20.43 4.28 -10.85
CA ARG A 173 -20.46 5.45 -11.75
C ARG A 173 -19.24 5.58 -12.67
N THR A 174 -18.16 4.82 -12.48
CA THR A 174 -16.91 5.00 -13.24
C THR A 174 -16.37 3.73 -13.88
N ALA A 175 -17.14 2.64 -13.94
CA ALA A 175 -16.72 1.48 -14.74
C ALA A 175 -16.58 1.93 -16.21
N PRO A 176 -15.42 1.72 -16.86
CA PRO A 176 -15.29 2.00 -18.27
C PRO A 176 -16.38 1.19 -19.00
N ASN A 177 -17.10 1.85 -19.91
CA ASN A 177 -18.05 1.18 -20.78
C ASN A 177 -17.28 0.12 -21.57
N ASP A 178 -17.28 -1.12 -21.10
CA ASP A 178 -16.79 -2.26 -21.86
C ASP A 178 -17.64 -2.35 -23.12
N VAL A 179 -16.99 -2.12 -24.26
CA VAL A 179 -17.59 -2.13 -25.58
C VAL A 179 -18.18 -3.52 -25.82
N GLY A 180 -19.51 -3.65 -25.72
CA GLY A 180 -20.25 -4.80 -26.26
C GLY A 180 -21.20 -5.57 -25.34
N SER A 181 -21.49 -5.12 -24.11
CA SER A 181 -22.45 -5.85 -23.25
C SER A 181 -23.91 -5.44 -23.54
N PRO A 182 -24.81 -6.39 -23.87
CA PRO A 182 -26.24 -6.09 -24.05
C PRO A 182 -26.89 -5.67 -22.71
N PRO A 183 -27.99 -4.89 -22.74
CA PRO A 183 -28.66 -4.42 -21.53
C PRO A 183 -29.31 -5.60 -20.78
N ALA A 184 -28.73 -5.99 -19.66
CA ALA A 184 -29.23 -7.06 -18.81
C ALA A 184 -30.24 -6.54 -17.77
N ALA A 185 -31.29 -7.33 -17.53
CA ALA A 185 -32.34 -7.07 -16.56
C ALA A 185 -31.78 -6.83 -15.14
N THR A 186 -32.36 -5.85 -14.43
CA THR A 186 -32.02 -5.47 -13.05
C THR A 186 -32.46 -6.54 -12.06
N VAL A 187 -31.70 -7.64 -11.98
CA VAL A 187 -31.69 -8.50 -10.79
C VAL A 187 -30.89 -7.76 -9.71
N ALA A 188 -31.28 -7.87 -8.44
CA ALA A 188 -30.51 -7.35 -7.30
C ALA A 188 -29.16 -8.07 -7.24
N THR A 189 -28.21 -7.62 -8.06
CA THR A 189 -26.86 -8.16 -8.14
C THR A 189 -26.14 -7.74 -6.87
N GLY A 190 -25.78 -8.72 -6.04
CA GLY A 190 -24.92 -8.49 -4.89
C GLY A 190 -23.67 -7.68 -5.29
N ALA A 191 -23.18 -6.87 -4.36
CA ALA A 191 -21.96 -6.10 -4.53
C ALA A 191 -20.81 -7.00 -5.03
N LEU A 192 -20.20 -6.64 -6.16
CA LEU A 192 -19.02 -7.32 -6.71
C LEU A 192 -17.76 -6.55 -6.32
N LEU A 193 -16.86 -7.23 -5.63
CA LEU A 193 -15.51 -6.73 -5.33
C LEU A 193 -14.58 -7.11 -6.46
N ARG A 194 -13.55 -6.29 -6.68
CA ARG A 194 -12.54 -6.53 -7.73
C ARG A 194 -11.14 -6.54 -7.14
N GLY A 195 -10.25 -7.30 -7.76
CA GLY A 195 -8.82 -7.23 -7.51
C GLY A 195 -8.38 -7.47 -6.07
N SER A 196 -7.52 -6.62 -5.54
CA SER A 196 -7.00 -6.72 -4.16
C SER A 196 -8.12 -6.70 -3.11
N ALA A 197 -9.17 -5.89 -3.31
CA ALA A 197 -10.33 -5.84 -2.42
C ALA A 197 -11.07 -7.18 -2.35
N ALA A 198 -11.28 -7.84 -3.49
CA ALA A 198 -11.87 -9.18 -3.55
C ALA A 198 -11.01 -10.21 -2.79
N MET A 199 -9.69 -10.13 -2.92
CA MET A 199 -8.78 -11.05 -2.25
C MET A 199 -8.75 -10.83 -0.74
N MET A 200 -8.62 -9.59 -0.28
CA MET A 200 -8.66 -9.24 1.15
C MET A 200 -9.96 -9.74 1.79
N TYR A 201 -11.08 -9.56 1.09
CA TYR A 201 -12.38 -10.09 1.52
C TYR A 201 -12.36 -11.62 1.66
N LEU A 202 -11.88 -12.36 0.66
CA LEU A 202 -11.84 -13.83 0.72
C LEU A 202 -10.89 -14.38 1.77
N LEU A 203 -9.70 -13.79 1.93
CA LEU A 203 -8.75 -14.15 2.98
C LEU A 203 -9.32 -13.90 4.38
N ARG A 204 -10.05 -12.80 4.56
CA ARG A 204 -10.77 -12.52 5.80
C ARG A 204 -11.87 -13.56 6.04
N ARG A 205 -12.68 -13.85 5.02
CA ARG A 205 -13.78 -14.84 5.09
C ARG A 205 -13.28 -16.26 5.36
N ALA A 206 -12.11 -16.63 4.83
CA ALA A 206 -11.47 -17.90 5.14
C ALA A 206 -11.27 -18.07 6.66
N VAL A 207 -10.88 -17.01 7.36
CA VAL A 207 -10.76 -17.03 8.82
C VAL A 207 -12.13 -16.99 9.51
N GLU A 208 -12.99 -16.04 9.15
CA GLU A 208 -14.25 -15.80 9.86
C GLU A 208 -15.27 -16.93 9.70
N VAL A 209 -15.40 -17.47 8.48
CA VAL A 209 -16.45 -18.44 8.14
C VAL A 209 -15.93 -19.86 8.06
N HIS A 210 -14.76 -20.03 7.46
CA HIS A 210 -14.18 -21.36 7.29
C HIS A 210 -13.26 -21.76 8.45
N GLN A 211 -13.03 -20.86 9.42
CA GLN A 211 -12.13 -21.10 10.56
C GLN A 211 -10.76 -21.60 10.11
N LEU A 212 -10.29 -21.09 8.96
CA LEU A 212 -9.06 -21.50 8.31
C LEU A 212 -7.95 -20.51 8.65
N PRO A 213 -7.01 -20.85 9.57
CA PRO A 213 -5.95 -19.95 9.99
C PRO A 213 -4.80 -19.95 8.97
N TRP A 214 -5.09 -19.55 7.73
CA TRP A 214 -4.11 -19.58 6.63
C TRP A 214 -2.86 -18.73 6.88
N PHE A 215 -2.95 -17.77 7.81
CA PHE A 215 -1.86 -16.88 8.21
C PHE A 215 -0.98 -17.47 9.34
N ASP A 216 -1.38 -18.59 9.94
CA ASP A 216 -0.64 -19.24 11.02
C ASP A 216 0.47 -20.16 10.46
N PRO A 217 1.75 -19.88 10.74
CA PRO A 217 2.86 -20.76 10.33
C PRO A 217 2.72 -22.20 10.81
N GLU A 218 2.17 -22.46 12.01
CA GLU A 218 2.02 -23.81 12.54
C GLU A 218 0.98 -24.61 11.78
N PHE A 219 -0.13 -23.98 11.39
CA PHE A 219 -1.11 -24.57 10.49
C PHE A 219 -0.47 -24.94 9.14
N LEU A 220 0.27 -24.00 8.53
CA LEU A 220 0.91 -24.21 7.22
C LEU A 220 2.00 -25.30 7.26
N GLN A 221 2.72 -25.46 8.39
CA GLN A 221 3.71 -26.53 8.56
C GLN A 221 3.15 -27.95 8.42
N ARG A 222 1.84 -28.14 8.63
CA ARG A 222 1.18 -29.45 8.48
C ARG A 222 1.27 -29.97 7.05
N PHE A 223 1.52 -29.10 6.08
CA PHE A 223 1.65 -29.43 4.66
C PHE A 223 3.10 -29.38 4.16
N ARG A 224 4.09 -29.41 5.05
CA ARG A 224 5.51 -29.35 4.65
C ARG A 224 5.85 -30.51 3.70
N GLY A 225 6.26 -30.16 2.47
CA GLY A 225 6.59 -31.12 1.43
C GLY A 225 5.39 -31.64 0.62
N ASP A 226 4.17 -31.18 0.91
CA ASP A 226 2.94 -31.57 0.20
C ASP A 226 2.14 -30.34 -0.25
N THR A 227 2.62 -29.71 -1.34
CA THR A 227 1.99 -28.54 -1.93
C THR A 227 0.56 -28.82 -2.40
N GLU A 228 0.27 -30.02 -2.90
CA GLU A 228 -1.07 -30.37 -3.41
C GLU A 228 -2.10 -30.45 -2.29
N ALA A 229 -1.74 -31.06 -1.15
CA ALA A 229 -2.59 -31.04 0.04
C ALA A 229 -2.81 -29.62 0.57
N ALA A 230 -1.76 -28.78 0.59
CA ALA A 230 -1.89 -27.36 0.95
C ALA A 230 -2.83 -26.61 0.00
N MET A 231 -2.72 -26.83 -1.31
CA MET A 231 -3.61 -26.22 -2.31
C MET A 231 -5.06 -26.63 -2.09
N GLY A 232 -5.31 -27.90 -1.77
CA GLY A 232 -6.64 -28.40 -1.42
C GLY A 232 -7.22 -27.72 -0.18
N ALA A 233 -6.43 -27.60 0.88
CA ALA A 233 -6.85 -26.97 2.14
C ALA A 233 -7.06 -25.46 2.02
N LEU A 234 -6.20 -24.77 1.26
CA LEU A 234 -6.24 -23.33 1.05
C LEU A 234 -7.18 -22.91 -0.08
N ARG A 235 -7.85 -23.85 -0.76
CA ARG A 235 -8.69 -23.56 -1.93
C ARG A 235 -9.69 -22.44 -1.64
N VAL A 236 -10.36 -22.46 -0.49
CA VAL A 236 -11.38 -21.47 -0.09
C VAL A 236 -10.83 -20.05 0.08
N CYS A 237 -9.53 -19.87 0.33
CA CYS A 237 -8.89 -18.56 0.37
C CYS A 237 -8.90 -17.86 -1.01
N PHE A 238 -9.08 -18.61 -2.10
CA PHE A 238 -8.88 -18.16 -3.47
C PHE A 238 -10.08 -18.40 -4.39
N LEU A 239 -11.21 -18.86 -3.85
CA LEU A 239 -12.44 -19.08 -4.63
C LEU A 239 -13.17 -17.75 -4.87
N GLY A 240 -13.06 -17.22 -6.10
CA GLY A 240 -13.85 -16.08 -6.58
C GLY A 240 -15.31 -16.43 -6.94
N CYS A 241 -16.03 -15.50 -7.55
CA CYS A 241 -17.45 -15.69 -7.91
C CYS A 241 -17.65 -16.36 -9.28
N GLU A 242 -18.31 -17.52 -9.37
CA GLU A 242 -18.58 -18.22 -10.66
C GLU A 242 -19.58 -17.50 -11.61
N LYS A 243 -20.28 -16.44 -11.16
CA LYS A 243 -21.61 -16.05 -11.67
C LYS A 243 -21.68 -15.35 -13.04
N ASP A 244 -20.60 -14.86 -13.64
CA ASP A 244 -20.70 -14.21 -14.95
C ASP A 244 -20.57 -15.18 -16.14
N GLY A 245 -20.16 -16.43 -15.89
CA GLY A 245 -20.04 -17.50 -16.89
C GLY A 245 -19.06 -17.22 -18.05
N VAL A 246 -18.35 -16.08 -18.05
CA VAL A 246 -17.64 -15.52 -19.22
C VAL A 246 -16.23 -15.02 -18.86
N THR A 247 -15.93 -14.78 -17.58
CA THR A 247 -14.58 -14.51 -17.10
C THR A 247 -13.96 -15.81 -16.55
N PRO A 248 -12.72 -16.19 -16.91
CA PRO A 248 -12.02 -17.26 -16.21
C PRO A 248 -11.74 -16.81 -14.77
N LEU A 249 -12.68 -17.15 -13.89
CA LEU A 249 -12.82 -16.66 -12.53
C LEU A 249 -11.88 -17.34 -11.55
N TRP A 250 -10.60 -17.01 -11.61
CA TRP A 250 -9.64 -17.58 -10.68
C TRP A 250 -8.55 -16.55 -10.42
N MET A 251 -8.42 -16.12 -9.17
CA MET A 251 -7.09 -16.05 -8.61
C MET A 251 -6.81 -17.52 -8.29
N PRO A 252 -6.15 -18.30 -9.17
CA PRO A 252 -5.96 -19.72 -8.86
C PRO A 252 -5.25 -19.80 -7.52
N CYS A 253 -5.63 -20.76 -6.68
CA CYS A 253 -4.77 -21.27 -5.62
C CYS A 253 -3.53 -21.84 -6.32
N SER A 254 -2.66 -20.96 -6.81
CA SER A 254 -1.58 -21.32 -7.71
C SER A 254 -0.53 -22.01 -6.87
N ARG A 255 0.16 -22.95 -7.51
CA ARG A 255 1.22 -23.69 -6.86
C ARG A 255 2.27 -22.75 -6.28
N GLU A 256 2.65 -21.72 -7.04
CA GLU A 256 3.66 -20.73 -6.65
C GLU A 256 3.25 -19.92 -5.41
N ARG A 257 1.97 -19.56 -5.30
CA ARG A 257 1.47 -18.81 -4.14
C ARG A 257 1.43 -19.68 -2.89
N VAL A 258 0.99 -20.93 -3.03
CA VAL A 258 0.99 -21.88 -1.91
C VAL A 258 2.42 -22.22 -1.50
N GLU A 259 3.32 -22.44 -2.45
CA GLU A 259 4.74 -22.65 -2.16
C GLU A 259 5.37 -21.44 -1.45
N LEU A 260 5.01 -20.22 -1.82
CA LEU A 260 5.43 -19.01 -1.11
C LEU A 260 4.93 -18.99 0.34
N LEU A 261 3.67 -19.33 0.58
CA LEU A 261 3.10 -19.44 1.93
C LEU A 261 3.83 -20.48 2.78
N LEU A 262 4.05 -21.67 2.23
CA LEU A 262 4.77 -22.74 2.91
C LEU A 262 6.23 -22.34 3.18
N SER A 263 6.88 -21.64 2.25
CA SER A 263 8.26 -21.14 2.41
C SER A 263 8.37 -20.08 3.51
N LEU A 264 7.40 -19.16 3.60
CA LEU A 264 7.32 -18.20 4.70
C LEU A 264 7.12 -18.90 6.04
N ALA A 265 6.20 -19.86 6.10
CA ALA A 265 5.94 -20.64 7.31
C ALA A 265 7.19 -21.41 7.77
N GLU A 266 7.94 -22.01 6.83
CA GLU A 266 9.20 -22.70 7.12
C GLU A 266 10.25 -21.73 7.68
N ALA A 267 10.37 -20.54 7.09
CA ALA A 267 11.27 -19.51 7.60
C ALA A 267 10.90 -19.04 9.02
N PHE A 268 9.61 -18.89 9.32
CA PHE A 268 9.14 -18.53 10.67
C PHE A 268 9.48 -19.60 11.70
N VAL A 269 9.17 -20.87 11.41
CA VAL A 269 9.44 -21.97 12.32
C VAL A 269 10.94 -22.22 12.51
N ALA A 270 11.72 -22.17 11.43
CA ALA A 270 13.17 -22.34 11.49
C ALA A 270 13.86 -21.27 12.36
N ARG A 271 13.34 -20.03 12.33
CA ARG A 271 13.88 -18.91 13.10
C ARG A 271 13.20 -18.70 14.45
N ARG A 272 12.15 -19.47 14.75
CA ARG A 272 11.28 -19.30 15.93
C ARG A 272 10.82 -17.85 16.11
N THR A 273 10.35 -17.26 15.01
CA THR A 273 9.92 -15.86 14.96
C THR A 273 8.53 -15.73 14.32
N SER A 274 8.00 -14.52 14.28
CA SER A 274 6.73 -14.14 13.68
C SER A 274 6.80 -12.69 13.22
N TYR A 275 5.84 -12.19 12.44
CA TYR A 275 5.81 -10.76 12.11
C TYR A 275 5.72 -9.90 13.37
N TYR A 276 4.95 -10.35 14.36
CA TYR A 276 4.87 -9.67 15.65
C TYR A 276 6.21 -9.65 16.39
N ALA A 277 6.95 -10.76 16.40
CA ALA A 277 8.29 -10.79 16.99
C ALA A 277 9.27 -9.86 16.25
N LEU A 278 9.27 -9.88 14.91
CA LEU A 278 10.09 -8.97 14.09
C LEU A 278 9.74 -7.50 14.35
N LEU A 279 8.46 -7.17 14.50
CA LEU A 279 8.02 -5.83 14.90
C LEU A 279 8.58 -5.47 16.28
N ARG A 280 8.43 -6.34 17.29
CA ARG A 280 8.95 -6.07 18.63
C ARG A 280 10.46 -5.87 18.66
N GLU A 281 11.22 -6.63 17.86
CA GLU A 281 12.66 -6.54 17.76
C GLU A 281 13.15 -5.28 17.03
N CYS A 282 12.29 -4.58 16.28
CA CYS A 282 12.71 -3.43 15.47
C CYS A 282 12.96 -2.13 16.26
N GLY A 283 12.61 -2.10 17.55
CA GLY A 283 12.86 -0.97 18.43
C GLY A 283 12.14 0.33 18.04
N GLY A 284 11.03 0.23 17.30
CA GLY A 284 10.27 1.41 16.84
C GLY A 284 10.80 2.06 15.56
N PHE A 285 11.64 1.35 14.79
CA PHE A 285 12.21 1.86 13.54
C PHE A 285 11.85 0.99 12.34
N ILE A 286 11.61 1.65 11.20
CA ILE A 286 11.40 1.02 9.90
C ILE A 286 12.73 0.59 9.29
N PHE A 287 13.75 1.46 9.31
CA PHE A 287 15.03 1.23 8.62
C PHE A 287 16.25 1.12 9.55
N ALA A 288 16.11 1.54 10.81
CA ALA A 288 17.16 1.74 11.83
C ALA A 288 17.86 3.12 11.75
N PRO A 289 18.42 3.61 12.89
CA PRO A 289 19.24 4.81 12.91
C PRO A 289 20.60 4.55 12.25
N HIS A 290 21.07 5.48 11.40
CA HIS A 290 22.38 5.40 10.73
C HIS A 290 23.58 5.30 11.69
N THR A 291 23.39 5.57 12.98
CA THR A 291 24.45 5.68 13.99
C THR A 291 24.66 4.41 14.82
N ALA A 292 24.02 3.30 14.47
CA ALA A 292 24.17 2.02 15.17
C ALA A 292 25.58 1.41 14.97
N VAL A 293 26.56 1.87 15.75
CA VAL A 293 27.93 1.31 15.79
C VAL A 293 27.97 -0.01 16.58
N THR A 294 26.94 -0.31 17.37
CA THR A 294 26.92 -1.50 18.25
C THR A 294 26.20 -2.68 17.59
N ALA A 295 26.78 -3.88 17.73
CA ALA A 295 26.18 -5.15 17.26
C ALA A 295 24.81 -5.47 17.90
N THR A 296 24.43 -4.74 18.94
CA THR A 296 23.18 -4.92 19.71
C THR A 296 22.07 -3.94 19.33
N ALA A 297 22.32 -3.01 18.40
CA ALA A 297 21.30 -2.05 18.00
C ALA A 297 20.11 -2.74 17.32
N PRO A 298 18.86 -2.28 17.56
CA PRO A 298 17.69 -2.86 16.93
C PRO A 298 17.82 -2.78 15.41
N CYS A 299 17.58 -3.91 14.75
CA CYS A 299 17.47 -3.97 13.30
C CYS A 299 16.08 -3.43 12.93
N GLY A 300 16.00 -2.34 12.18
CA GLY A 300 14.71 -1.79 11.73
C GLY A 300 13.85 -2.86 11.03
N LEU A 301 12.54 -2.65 11.02
CA LEU A 301 11.55 -3.64 10.54
C LEU A 301 11.84 -4.09 9.10
N VAL A 302 12.07 -3.17 8.17
CA VAL A 302 12.31 -3.48 6.75
C VAL A 302 13.60 -4.28 6.57
N PRO A 303 14.76 -3.87 7.13
CA PRO A 303 15.95 -4.71 7.14
C PRO A 303 15.73 -6.10 7.78
N ALA A 304 14.94 -6.20 8.84
CA ALA A 304 14.60 -7.47 9.46
C ALA A 304 13.81 -8.37 8.49
N LEU A 305 12.82 -7.82 7.78
CA LEU A 305 12.04 -8.51 6.75
C LEU A 305 12.90 -8.98 5.55
N VAL A 306 13.81 -8.13 5.07
CA VAL A 306 14.75 -8.46 3.98
C VAL A 306 15.68 -9.62 4.36
N ARG A 307 16.16 -9.63 5.61
CA ARG A 307 16.97 -10.72 6.18
C ARG A 307 16.13 -11.96 6.46
N PHE A 308 14.86 -11.79 6.79
CA PHE A 308 13.92 -12.85 7.13
C PHE A 308 13.64 -13.77 5.94
N HIS A 309 13.18 -13.21 4.81
CA HIS A 309 12.73 -14.03 3.69
C HIS A 309 13.06 -13.40 2.33
N PRO A 310 13.46 -14.19 1.30
CA PRO A 310 13.77 -13.68 -0.03
C PRO A 310 12.65 -12.87 -0.70
N ARG A 311 11.39 -13.12 -0.32
CA ARG A 311 10.22 -12.38 -0.80
C ARG A 311 10.35 -10.85 -0.61
N TYR A 312 11.04 -10.41 0.43
CA TYR A 312 11.23 -8.99 0.73
C TYR A 312 12.46 -8.38 0.03
N ARG A 313 13.23 -9.17 -0.73
CA ARG A 313 14.45 -8.72 -1.42
C ARG A 313 14.09 -8.09 -2.75
N ASP A 314 13.83 -6.80 -2.69
CA ASP A 314 13.41 -6.03 -3.86
C ASP A 314 14.44 -4.95 -4.17
N PHE A 315 15.42 -5.35 -4.98
CA PHE A 315 16.59 -4.54 -5.34
C PHE A 315 16.73 -4.46 -6.85
N VAL A 316 16.94 -3.25 -7.35
CA VAL A 316 17.14 -2.95 -8.75
C VAL A 316 18.61 -2.60 -9.00
N ARG A 317 19.17 -3.13 -10.10
CA ARG A 317 20.55 -2.87 -10.52
C ARG A 317 20.55 -1.85 -11.65
N VAL A 318 21.19 -0.71 -11.43
CA VAL A 318 21.32 0.38 -12.41
C VAL A 318 22.79 0.50 -12.80
N PRO A 319 23.15 0.42 -14.09
CA PRO A 319 24.52 0.67 -14.54
C PRO A 319 24.97 2.08 -14.12
N ALA A 320 26.18 2.24 -13.59
CA ALA A 320 26.70 3.54 -13.17
C ALA A 320 26.84 4.52 -14.34
N GLU A 321 27.15 4.01 -15.54
CA GLU A 321 27.18 4.81 -16.78
C GLU A 321 25.82 5.44 -17.12
N ALA A 322 24.72 4.82 -16.67
CA ALA A 322 23.38 5.34 -16.87
C ALA A 322 23.01 6.46 -15.89
N LEU A 323 23.77 6.62 -14.81
CA LEU A 323 23.68 7.78 -13.92
C LEU A 323 24.49 8.89 -14.58
N GLY A 324 23.84 9.76 -15.37
CA GLY A 324 24.48 10.88 -16.09
C GLY A 324 25.21 11.93 -15.23
N CYS A 325 25.57 11.59 -13.99
CA CYS A 325 26.37 12.36 -13.05
C CYS A 325 27.86 12.27 -13.41
N MET A 326 28.27 13.15 -14.32
CA MET A 326 29.68 13.50 -14.52
C MET A 326 30.25 14.12 -13.22
N GLY A 327 31.14 13.43 -12.52
CA GLY A 327 32.07 14.11 -11.60
C GLY A 327 32.37 13.47 -10.24
N VAL A 328 31.88 12.27 -9.91
CA VAL A 328 32.38 11.60 -8.70
C VAL A 328 33.71 10.93 -9.03
N ASN A 329 34.80 11.42 -8.43
CA ASN A 329 36.15 10.84 -8.48
C ASN A 329 36.15 9.43 -7.86
N ALA A 330 35.58 8.45 -8.56
CA ALA A 330 35.65 7.04 -8.19
C ALA A 330 36.93 6.47 -8.81
N GLY A 331 37.84 6.02 -7.94
CA GLY A 331 39.05 5.31 -8.36
C GLY A 331 38.74 4.10 -9.25
N GLU A 332 39.66 3.83 -10.17
CA GLU A 332 39.56 3.05 -11.42
C GLU A 332 39.12 1.57 -11.36
N ASP A 333 38.63 1.01 -10.26
CA ASP A 333 38.34 -0.43 -10.18
C ASP A 333 36.91 -0.74 -9.72
N ALA A 334 36.02 -0.95 -10.70
CA ALA A 334 34.95 -1.96 -10.70
C ALA A 334 33.86 -1.54 -11.70
N GLY A 335 33.37 -2.46 -12.54
CA GLY A 335 32.18 -2.27 -13.37
C GLY A 335 30.99 -1.83 -12.51
N GLY A 336 30.78 -0.52 -12.42
CA GLY A 336 29.96 0.11 -11.40
C GLY A 336 28.50 -0.21 -11.62
N VAL A 337 27.96 -1.17 -10.88
CA VAL A 337 26.52 -1.39 -10.80
C VAL A 337 26.03 -0.76 -9.51
N CYS A 338 25.17 0.23 -9.63
CA CYS A 338 24.46 0.80 -8.51
C CYS A 338 23.28 -0.10 -8.12
N VAL A 339 23.05 -0.28 -6.82
CA VAL A 339 21.90 -1.03 -6.32
C VAL A 339 20.93 -0.09 -5.63
N VAL A 340 19.70 -0.04 -6.14
CA VAL A 340 18.60 0.74 -5.59
C VAL A 340 17.65 -0.20 -4.84
N PRO A 341 17.50 -0.07 -3.51
CA PRO A 341 16.47 -0.78 -2.76
C PRO A 341 15.11 -0.19 -3.11
N VAL A 342 14.22 -0.96 -3.75
CA VAL A 342 12.83 -0.52 -4.02
C VAL A 342 11.93 -0.94 -2.85
N LEU A 343 12.16 -2.15 -2.32
CA LEU A 343 11.59 -2.65 -1.06
C LEU A 343 10.06 -2.51 -0.94
N LYS A 344 9.30 -2.66 -2.04
CA LYS A 344 7.85 -2.40 -2.06
C LYS A 344 7.12 -3.13 -0.92
N LEU A 345 7.30 -4.44 -0.81
CA LEU A 345 6.60 -5.24 0.22
C LEU A 345 7.04 -4.88 1.64
N GLY A 346 8.32 -4.60 1.86
CA GLY A 346 8.80 -4.20 3.19
C GLY A 346 8.17 -2.88 3.64
N GLN A 347 8.13 -1.90 2.74
CA GLN A 347 7.50 -0.60 2.99
C GLN A 347 5.99 -0.75 3.18
N LEU A 348 5.32 -1.58 2.37
CA LEU A 348 3.89 -1.84 2.48
C LEU A 348 3.51 -2.54 3.80
N THR A 349 4.32 -3.49 4.27
CA THR A 349 4.14 -4.12 5.59
C THR A 349 4.28 -3.09 6.71
N ALA A 350 5.31 -2.25 6.66
CA ALA A 350 5.48 -1.17 7.65
C ALA A 350 4.31 -0.17 7.61
N LEU A 351 3.85 0.20 6.42
CA LEU A 351 2.70 1.08 6.21
C LEU A 351 1.42 0.49 6.81
N ALA A 352 1.16 -0.80 6.57
CA ALA A 352 -0.01 -1.48 7.12
C ALA A 352 0.01 -1.45 8.67
N PHE A 353 1.17 -1.68 9.30
CA PHE A 353 1.30 -1.61 10.75
C PHE A 353 1.15 -0.19 11.30
N GLU A 354 1.81 0.79 10.66
CA GLU A 354 1.72 2.22 10.99
C GLU A 354 0.26 2.71 10.98
N GLN A 355 -0.54 2.19 10.05
CA GLN A 355 -1.93 2.57 9.88
C GLN A 355 -2.90 1.81 10.81
N VAL A 356 -2.69 0.51 11.04
CA VAL A 356 -3.64 -0.32 11.81
C VAL A 356 -3.46 -0.19 13.32
N LEU A 357 -2.23 -0.24 13.83
CA LEU A 357 -1.99 -0.38 15.26
C LEU A 357 -2.54 0.80 16.09
N PRO A 358 -2.38 2.08 15.67
CA PRO A 358 -2.96 3.18 16.41
C PRO A 358 -4.49 3.11 16.52
N GLU A 359 -5.17 2.63 15.48
CA GLU A 359 -6.62 2.44 15.52
C GLU A 359 -7.04 1.24 16.37
N LEU A 360 -6.29 0.14 16.27
CA LEU A 360 -6.48 -1.05 17.09
C LEU A 360 -6.40 -0.69 18.58
N TRP A 361 -5.33 -0.01 19.01
CA TRP A 361 -5.12 0.38 20.41
C TRP A 361 -6.22 1.31 20.95
N ARG A 362 -6.67 2.28 20.14
CA ARG A 362 -7.80 3.15 20.52
C ARG A 362 -9.11 2.36 20.66
N SER A 363 -9.38 1.42 19.76
CA SER A 363 -10.58 0.59 19.80
C SER A 363 -10.60 -0.35 21.03
N GLN A 364 -9.46 -0.90 21.40
CA GLN A 364 -9.31 -1.76 22.58
C GLN A 364 -9.45 -0.96 23.89
N ALA A 365 -8.87 0.25 23.94
CA ALA A 365 -9.00 1.14 25.10
C ALA A 365 -10.45 1.57 25.36
N THR A 366 -11.19 1.92 24.31
CA THR A 366 -12.61 2.30 24.41
C THR A 366 -13.51 1.12 24.82
N SER A 367 -13.27 -0.06 24.27
CA SER A 367 -14.00 -1.29 24.64
C SER A 367 -13.77 -1.66 26.11
N SER A 368 -12.55 -1.50 26.61
CA SER A 368 -12.18 -1.79 28.00
C SER A 368 -12.86 -0.85 29.00
N ALA A 369 -13.03 0.44 28.65
CA ALA A 369 -13.71 1.42 29.50
C ALA A 369 -15.22 1.14 29.67
N SER A 370 -15.85 0.55 28.65
CA SER A 370 -17.29 0.20 28.68
C SER A 370 -17.55 -1.11 29.44
N ALA A 371 -16.62 -2.05 29.42
CA ALA A 371 -16.75 -3.36 30.05
C ALA A 371 -16.45 -3.30 31.56
N LYS A 372 -17.24 -2.55 32.35
CA LYS A 372 -17.09 -2.46 33.82
C LYS A 372 -17.30 -3.79 34.59
N THR A 373 -17.52 -4.93 33.91
CA THR A 373 -17.85 -6.20 34.60
C THR A 373 -17.34 -7.46 33.90
N GLN A 374 -16.63 -7.35 32.78
CA GLN A 374 -16.11 -8.52 32.09
C GLN A 374 -14.62 -8.64 32.38
N VAL A 375 -14.25 -9.64 33.18
CA VAL A 375 -12.87 -10.02 33.47
C VAL A 375 -12.23 -10.49 32.16
N CYS A 376 -11.75 -9.55 31.34
CA CYS A 376 -10.77 -9.86 30.31
C CYS A 376 -9.53 -10.33 31.06
N THR A 377 -9.24 -11.62 30.95
CA THR A 377 -7.93 -12.19 31.24
C THR A 377 -6.88 -11.25 30.65
N ALA A 378 -6.01 -10.70 31.49
CA ALA A 378 -4.95 -9.78 31.07
C ALA A 378 -4.26 -10.32 29.81
N PRO A 379 -3.94 -9.45 28.82
CA PRO A 379 -3.33 -9.89 27.58
C PRO A 379 -2.09 -10.74 27.89
N PRO A 380 -1.92 -11.89 27.22
CA PRO A 380 -0.85 -12.82 27.54
C PRO A 380 0.53 -12.18 27.30
N SER A 381 1.27 -11.99 28.40
CA SER A 381 2.73 -12.13 28.46
C SER A 381 3.59 -11.30 27.49
N ALA A 382 3.23 -10.05 27.19
CA ALA A 382 4.27 -9.12 26.76
C ALA A 382 5.17 -8.85 27.99
N PRO A 383 6.51 -9.05 27.91
CA PRO A 383 7.39 -8.57 28.96
C PRO A 383 7.11 -7.07 29.13
N PRO A 384 6.93 -6.58 30.36
CA PRO A 384 6.45 -5.22 30.67
C PRO A 384 7.34 -4.07 30.16
N ASP A 385 8.37 -4.36 29.36
CA ASP A 385 9.40 -3.42 28.92
C ASP A 385 9.61 -3.52 27.39
N SER A 386 8.54 -3.40 26.60
CA SER A 386 8.66 -3.32 25.14
C SER A 386 8.23 -1.96 24.64
N TRP A 387 9.02 -1.38 23.72
CA TRP A 387 8.74 -0.08 23.11
C TRP A 387 7.33 0.00 22.50
N LEU A 388 6.78 -1.14 22.08
CA LEU A 388 5.44 -1.24 21.48
C LEU A 388 4.35 -1.00 22.54
N THR A 389 4.54 -1.51 23.76
CA THR A 389 3.65 -1.26 24.90
C THR A 389 3.66 0.22 25.29
N ASP A 390 4.86 0.81 25.36
CA ASP A 390 5.03 2.24 25.65
C ASP A 390 4.36 3.10 24.58
N GLN A 391 4.53 2.73 23.31
CA GLN A 391 3.93 3.44 22.18
C GLN A 391 2.40 3.32 22.15
N ALA A 392 1.86 2.14 22.47
CA ALA A 392 0.42 1.93 22.61
C ALA A 392 -0.16 2.79 23.74
N ALA A 393 0.46 2.77 24.93
CA ALA A 393 0.06 3.59 26.07
C ALA A 393 0.12 5.09 25.74
N LEU A 394 1.18 5.51 25.04
CA LEU A 394 1.35 6.87 24.55
C LEU A 394 0.17 7.27 23.65
N ILE A 395 -0.12 6.51 22.60
CA ILE A 395 -1.20 6.81 21.64
C ILE A 395 -2.59 6.82 22.31
N VAL A 396 -2.85 5.90 23.24
CA VAL A 396 -4.10 5.86 24.00
C VAL A 396 -4.23 7.09 24.90
N SER A 397 -3.16 7.47 25.62
CA SER A 397 -3.18 8.65 26.50
C SER A 397 -3.38 9.95 25.73
N TYR A 398 -2.74 10.10 24.56
CA TYR A 398 -2.93 11.25 23.66
C TYR A 398 -4.39 11.36 23.18
N SER A 399 -5.06 10.24 22.97
CA SER A 399 -6.45 10.23 22.53
C SER A 399 -7.43 10.67 23.61
N ALA A 400 -7.06 10.55 24.89
CA ALA A 400 -7.87 11.00 26.02
C ALA A 400 -7.63 12.49 26.39
N ALA A 401 -6.41 13.01 26.17
CA ALA A 401 -6.01 14.33 26.66
C ALA A 401 -6.34 15.50 25.72
N PHE A 402 -6.41 15.26 24.41
CA PHE A 402 -6.50 16.33 23.41
C PHE A 402 -7.91 16.55 22.87
N ARG A 403 -8.33 17.82 22.78
CA ARG A 403 -9.64 18.22 22.22
C ARG A 403 -9.59 18.57 20.74
N THR A 404 -8.41 18.70 20.14
CA THR A 404 -8.24 19.13 18.74
C THR A 404 -7.54 18.05 17.91
N ALA A 405 -8.09 17.72 16.75
CA ALA A 405 -7.59 16.68 15.84
C ALA A 405 -6.13 16.90 15.37
N GLU A 406 -5.63 18.14 15.43
CA GLU A 406 -4.31 18.55 14.95
C GLU A 406 -3.17 18.09 15.86
N GLN A 407 -3.33 18.23 17.19
CA GLN A 407 -2.35 17.78 18.18
C GLN A 407 -2.29 16.25 18.28
N GLN A 408 -3.40 15.58 17.94
CA GLN A 408 -3.54 14.13 18.03
C GLN A 408 -2.79 13.40 16.92
N ARG A 409 -2.50 14.01 15.75
CA ARG A 409 -1.83 13.36 14.60
C ARG A 409 -0.32 13.57 14.54
N ALA A 410 0.19 14.66 15.09
CA ALA A 410 1.63 14.94 15.10
C ALA A 410 2.45 13.92 15.94
N LEU A 411 1.78 13.15 16.82
CA LEU A 411 2.38 12.20 17.76
C LEU A 411 1.85 10.76 17.59
N SER A 412 1.18 10.44 16.47
CA SER A 412 0.34 9.23 16.37
C SER A 412 0.90 8.07 15.55
N GLY A 413 2.19 8.08 15.23
CA GLY A 413 2.80 7.00 14.46
C GLY A 413 3.22 5.83 15.33
N VAL A 414 3.37 4.64 14.74
CA VAL A 414 4.01 3.49 15.38
C VAL A 414 5.53 3.68 15.33
N PHE A 415 6.06 4.12 14.17
CA PHE A 415 7.50 4.20 13.94
C PHE A 415 8.06 5.61 14.07
N ALA A 416 9.21 5.73 14.74
CA ALA A 416 9.90 7.00 14.95
C ALA A 416 10.48 7.59 13.64
N ASP A 417 10.88 6.73 12.69
CA ASP A 417 11.47 7.14 11.42
C ASP A 417 10.55 6.92 10.21
N ARG A 418 9.22 7.00 10.42
CA ARG A 418 8.21 6.92 9.33
C ARG A 418 8.45 7.92 8.19
N ALA A 419 9.07 9.07 8.50
CA ALA A 419 9.48 10.07 7.52
C ALA A 419 10.61 9.58 6.58
N LYS A 420 11.12 8.34 6.73
CA LYS A 420 12.03 7.69 5.78
C LYS A 420 11.30 6.78 4.78
N LEU A 421 9.99 6.56 4.94
CA LEU A 421 9.20 5.84 3.93
C LEU A 421 9.21 6.61 2.61
N SER A 422 9.29 5.85 1.53
CA SER A 422 9.06 6.29 0.15
C SER A 422 7.72 5.72 -0.32
N ILE A 423 7.28 6.12 -1.51
CA ILE A 423 6.16 5.48 -2.19
C ILE A 423 6.41 3.97 -2.39
N CYS A 424 5.35 3.18 -2.37
CA CYS A 424 5.35 1.76 -2.68
C CYS A 424 5.07 1.58 -4.17
N CYS A 425 6.05 1.87 -5.04
CA CYS A 425 5.94 1.90 -6.51
C CYS A 425 5.09 0.78 -7.12
N ASP A 426 3.78 1.01 -7.17
CA ASP A 426 2.79 0.19 -7.84
C ASP A 426 2.66 0.59 -9.31
N TYR A 427 1.91 -0.14 -10.13
CA TYR A 427 1.80 0.15 -11.57
C TYR A 427 0.96 1.41 -11.84
N GLN A 428 0.09 1.80 -10.92
CA GLN A 428 -0.69 3.05 -11.02
C GLN A 428 0.15 4.31 -10.83
N ILE A 429 1.21 4.23 -10.02
CA ILE A 429 1.99 5.42 -9.66
C ILE A 429 2.80 5.95 -10.84
N PRO A 430 3.61 5.14 -11.57
CA PRO A 430 4.30 5.58 -12.78
C PRO A 430 3.32 6.09 -13.85
N LYS A 431 2.13 5.47 -13.97
CA LYS A 431 1.07 5.95 -14.87
C LYS A 431 0.67 7.39 -14.54
N THR A 432 0.40 7.69 -13.26
CA THR A 432 0.08 9.05 -12.80
C THR A 432 1.21 10.03 -13.04
N LEU A 433 2.43 9.65 -12.66
CA LEU A 433 3.61 10.50 -12.84
C LEU A 433 3.87 10.80 -14.32
N ARG A 434 3.69 9.82 -15.21
CA ARG A 434 3.81 9.99 -16.66
C ARG A 434 2.75 10.92 -17.21
N ALA A 435 1.49 10.71 -16.84
CA ALA A 435 0.38 11.57 -17.27
C ALA A 435 0.56 13.03 -16.79
N ALA A 436 1.16 13.22 -15.61
CA ALA A 436 1.50 14.52 -15.06
C ALA A 436 2.75 15.17 -15.68
N GLY A 437 3.47 14.46 -16.56
CA GLY A 437 4.72 14.94 -17.15
C GLY A 437 5.90 14.96 -16.16
N LEU A 438 5.76 14.34 -14.99
CA LEU A 438 6.82 14.19 -13.98
C LEU A 438 7.71 12.97 -14.26
N LEU A 439 7.34 12.16 -15.25
CA LEU A 439 8.07 11.01 -15.73
C LEU A 439 7.93 10.94 -17.25
N VAL A 440 9.04 10.94 -17.97
CA VAL A 440 9.08 10.89 -19.45
C VAL A 440 9.82 9.62 -19.86
N TYR A 441 9.25 8.85 -20.77
CA TYR A 441 9.91 7.67 -21.35
C TYR A 441 10.53 8.05 -22.69
N ASP A 442 11.62 7.39 -23.06
CA ASP A 442 12.11 7.45 -24.44
C ASP A 442 11.11 6.80 -25.41
N ASP A 443 11.30 6.99 -26.72
CA ASP A 443 10.40 6.49 -27.76
C ASP A 443 10.23 4.97 -27.73
N HIS A 444 11.25 4.23 -27.27
CA HIS A 444 11.19 2.77 -27.17
C HIS A 444 10.27 2.34 -26.04
N LEU A 445 10.52 2.81 -24.83
CA LEU A 445 9.74 2.47 -23.65
C LEU A 445 8.32 3.02 -23.72
N ALA A 446 8.14 4.25 -24.22
CA ALA A 446 6.82 4.84 -24.44
C ALA A 446 5.95 3.95 -25.33
N ARG A 447 6.48 3.51 -26.49
CA ARG A 447 5.76 2.61 -27.41
C ARG A 447 5.37 1.30 -26.74
N MET A 448 6.28 0.67 -25.99
CA MET A 448 5.95 -0.59 -25.30
C MET A 448 4.80 -0.42 -24.29
N VAL A 449 4.82 0.67 -23.51
CA VAL A 449 3.73 0.95 -22.54
C VAL A 449 2.42 1.29 -23.25
N ASP A 450 2.46 2.13 -24.28
CA ASP A 450 1.27 2.58 -25.02
C ASP A 450 0.62 1.44 -25.81
N GLU A 451 1.43 0.51 -26.31
CA GLU A 451 0.96 -0.70 -26.96
C GLU A 451 0.62 -1.83 -25.99
N HIS A 452 0.74 -1.62 -24.67
CA HIS A 452 0.55 -2.65 -23.63
C HIS A 452 1.36 -3.93 -23.89
N VAL A 453 2.63 -3.76 -24.22
CA VAL A 453 3.57 -4.88 -24.32
C VAL A 453 3.94 -5.36 -22.91
N LEU A 454 3.83 -6.66 -22.67
CA LEU A 454 4.21 -7.26 -21.39
C LEU A 454 5.73 -7.24 -21.21
N LEU A 455 6.24 -6.43 -20.29
CA LEU A 455 7.66 -6.28 -19.99
C LEU A 455 8.21 -7.48 -19.22
N LEU A 456 9.48 -7.79 -19.46
CA LEU A 456 10.24 -8.78 -18.71
C LEU A 456 10.59 -8.23 -17.32
N PRO A 457 10.25 -8.93 -16.21
CA PRO A 457 10.68 -8.52 -14.87
C PRO A 457 12.20 -8.34 -14.77
N GLY A 458 12.65 -7.18 -14.26
CA GLY A 458 14.07 -6.86 -14.13
C GLY A 458 14.76 -6.46 -15.44
N SER A 459 14.01 -6.25 -16.55
CA SER A 459 14.59 -5.67 -17.76
C SER A 459 14.99 -4.22 -17.55
N ALA A 460 15.82 -3.66 -18.44
CA ALA A 460 16.21 -2.27 -18.38
C ALA A 460 15.00 -1.33 -18.35
N GLU A 461 13.92 -1.68 -19.04
CA GLU A 461 12.70 -0.90 -19.13
C GLU A 461 11.87 -0.94 -17.85
N GLU A 462 11.63 -2.12 -17.28
CA GLU A 462 10.94 -2.24 -15.99
C GLU A 462 11.74 -1.56 -14.86
N VAL A 463 13.06 -1.73 -14.87
CA VAL A 463 13.99 -1.05 -13.95
C VAL A 463 13.93 0.46 -14.11
N SER A 464 13.91 0.97 -15.35
CA SER A 464 13.80 2.41 -15.64
C SER A 464 12.52 2.99 -15.05
N ILE A 465 11.38 2.31 -15.26
CA ILE A 465 10.08 2.76 -14.75
C ILE A 465 10.10 2.86 -13.22
N ARG A 466 10.62 1.84 -12.54
CA ARG A 466 10.61 1.78 -11.07
C ARG A 466 11.51 2.80 -10.44
N VAL A 467 12.76 2.89 -10.90
CA VAL A 467 13.73 3.82 -10.33
C VAL A 467 13.32 5.27 -10.64
N ALA A 468 12.90 5.55 -11.87
CA ALA A 468 12.45 6.89 -12.23
C ALA A 468 11.16 7.31 -11.50
N ALA A 469 10.23 6.38 -11.25
CA ALA A 469 9.05 6.67 -10.43
C ALA A 469 9.41 7.02 -8.97
N LEU A 470 10.36 6.31 -8.37
CA LEU A 470 10.89 6.67 -7.04
C LEU A 470 11.48 8.08 -7.04
N ILE A 471 12.37 8.39 -7.98
CA ILE A 471 13.00 9.72 -8.09
C ILE A 471 11.94 10.82 -8.29
N ALA A 472 10.98 10.60 -9.18
CA ALA A 472 9.91 11.56 -9.47
C ALA A 472 9.02 11.81 -8.25
N ALA A 473 8.66 10.76 -7.51
CA ALA A 473 7.87 10.88 -6.29
C ALA A 473 8.62 11.59 -5.16
N GLU A 474 9.92 11.28 -4.97
CA GLU A 474 10.74 11.98 -3.97
C GLU A 474 10.88 13.47 -4.30
N ARG A 475 11.15 13.82 -5.57
CA ARG A 475 11.17 15.22 -6.00
C ARG A 475 9.83 15.93 -5.83
N LEU A 476 8.72 15.24 -6.15
CA LEU A 476 7.39 15.80 -5.95
C LEU A 476 7.12 16.03 -4.46
N LEU A 477 7.50 15.10 -3.60
CA LEU A 477 7.34 15.25 -2.15
C LEU A 477 8.16 16.43 -1.60
N GLU A 478 9.41 16.58 -2.04
CA GLU A 478 10.24 17.74 -1.70
C GLU A 478 9.57 19.05 -2.15
N PHE A 479 9.09 19.08 -3.40
CA PHE A 479 8.40 20.23 -3.97
C PHE A 479 7.14 20.62 -3.18
N LEU A 480 6.28 19.65 -2.85
CA LEU A 480 5.06 19.86 -2.06
C LEU A 480 5.35 20.41 -0.66
N ASN A 481 6.49 20.01 -0.10
CA ASN A 481 6.95 20.49 1.20
C ASN A 481 7.81 21.77 1.11
N THR A 482 7.84 22.48 -0.02
CA THR A 482 8.43 23.82 -0.08
C THR A 482 7.46 24.89 0.45
N PRO A 483 7.91 25.92 1.19
CA PRO A 483 7.02 26.90 1.82
C PRO A 483 6.00 27.58 0.88
N LEU A 484 6.36 27.78 -0.39
CA LEU A 484 5.46 28.36 -1.38
C LEU A 484 4.29 27.41 -1.71
N GLN A 485 4.58 26.13 -1.95
CA GLN A 485 3.56 25.14 -2.33
C GLN A 485 2.70 24.72 -1.15
N GLN A 486 3.30 24.69 0.04
CA GLN A 486 2.57 24.53 1.29
C GLN A 486 1.43 25.53 1.43
N ARG A 487 1.61 26.78 0.97
CA ARG A 487 0.53 27.80 0.97
C ARG A 487 -0.59 27.46 -0.01
N SER A 488 -0.26 26.89 -1.16
CA SER A 488 -1.25 26.45 -2.17
C SER A 488 -2.05 25.22 -1.71
N LEU A 489 -1.48 24.40 -0.83
CA LEU A 489 -2.15 23.23 -0.25
C LEU A 489 -3.19 23.59 0.81
N LEU A 490 -3.10 24.78 1.41
CA LEU A 490 -4.11 25.25 2.37
C LEU A 490 -5.48 25.34 1.69
N PRO A 491 -6.57 24.98 2.38
CA PRO A 491 -7.92 25.19 1.86
C PRO A 491 -8.09 26.65 1.43
N ARG A 492 -8.51 26.89 0.19
CA ARG A 492 -9.03 28.20 -0.19
C ARG A 492 -10.31 28.36 0.60
N GLY A 493 -10.29 29.12 1.69
CA GLY A 493 -11.51 29.47 2.38
C GLY A 493 -12.48 30.02 1.35
N ASP A 494 -13.64 29.39 1.19
CA ASP A 494 -14.72 29.90 0.38
C ASP A 494 -15.08 31.27 0.95
N ARG A 495 -14.44 32.33 0.43
CA ARG A 495 -14.87 33.70 0.66
C ARG A 495 -16.20 33.83 -0.05
N ALA A 496 -17.27 33.42 0.64
CA ALA A 496 -18.60 33.87 0.33
C ALA A 496 -18.54 35.39 0.28
N ALA A 497 -18.71 35.95 -0.92
CA ALA A 497 -18.42 37.32 -1.29
C ALA A 497 -19.42 38.35 -0.69
N GLY A 498 -19.87 38.18 0.56
CA GLY A 498 -21.05 38.89 1.05
C GLY A 498 -21.11 39.34 2.51
N ALA A 499 -20.09 39.13 3.35
CA ALA A 499 -20.14 39.58 4.75
C ALA A 499 -18.89 40.39 5.13
N GLU A 500 -18.92 41.69 4.85
CA GLU A 500 -17.99 42.68 5.42
C GLU A 500 -18.32 42.92 6.90
N GLY A 501 -17.98 41.96 7.76
CA GLY A 501 -17.99 42.12 9.21
C GLY A 501 -16.56 42.29 9.74
N PRO A 502 -16.32 43.15 10.76
CA PRO A 502 -15.03 43.25 11.42
C PRO A 502 -14.86 42.07 12.39
N GLU A 503 -14.78 40.87 11.85
CA GLU A 503 -14.56 39.66 12.64
C GLU A 503 -13.07 39.32 12.76
N ALA A 504 -12.73 38.77 13.92
CA ALA A 504 -11.39 38.48 14.39
C ALA A 504 -10.53 37.73 13.35
N PRO A 505 -9.19 37.89 13.37
CA PRO A 505 -8.30 37.20 12.45
C PRO A 505 -8.54 35.69 12.53
N GLU A 506 -9.20 35.16 11.50
CA GLU A 506 -9.49 33.75 11.34
C GLU A 506 -8.16 33.00 11.36
N ARG A 507 -7.97 32.15 12.38
CA ARG A 507 -6.74 31.38 12.53
C ARG A 507 -6.68 30.35 11.41
N LEU A 508 -5.82 30.59 10.42
CA LEU A 508 -5.51 29.60 9.40
C LEU A 508 -5.14 28.27 10.09
N PRO A 509 -5.62 27.12 9.57
CA PRO A 509 -5.30 25.82 10.14
C PRO A 509 -3.78 25.64 10.21
N ALA A 510 -3.29 24.94 11.24
CA ALA A 510 -1.86 24.74 11.36
C ALA A 510 -1.36 23.90 10.18
N TYR A 511 -0.20 24.28 9.67
CA TYR A 511 0.42 23.61 8.55
C TYR A 511 0.68 22.13 8.83
N ARG A 512 0.37 21.26 7.86
CA ARG A 512 0.66 19.83 7.90
C ARG A 512 1.59 19.43 6.75
N PRO A 513 2.78 18.86 7.05
CA PRO A 513 3.65 18.37 6.00
C PRO A 513 3.03 17.19 5.27
N CYS A 514 3.16 17.19 3.95
CA CYS A 514 2.85 16.03 3.14
C CYS A 514 3.95 14.98 3.38
N ASP A 515 3.56 13.74 3.68
CA ASP A 515 4.50 12.63 3.74
C ASP A 515 4.30 11.66 2.56
N ALA A 516 5.13 10.62 2.51
CA ALA A 516 5.06 9.63 1.45
C ALA A 516 3.75 8.83 1.45
N ILE A 517 3.05 8.70 2.59
CA ILE A 517 1.78 7.97 2.69
C ILE A 517 0.69 8.74 1.94
N HIS A 518 0.61 10.06 2.18
CA HIS A 518 -0.35 10.93 1.50
C HIS A 518 -0.12 10.94 -0.02
N LEU A 519 1.15 11.03 -0.42
CA LEU A 519 1.54 11.08 -1.82
C LEU A 519 1.31 9.73 -2.53
N ASP A 520 1.68 8.62 -1.88
CA ASP A 520 1.46 7.26 -2.41
C ASP A 520 -0.02 7.02 -2.70
N PHE A 521 -0.89 7.30 -1.73
CA PHE A 521 -2.34 7.19 -1.92
C PHE A 521 -2.84 8.10 -3.05
N ALA A 522 -2.42 9.36 -3.10
CA ALA A 522 -2.90 10.30 -4.10
C ALA A 522 -2.49 9.87 -5.52
N LEU A 523 -1.22 9.49 -5.71
CA LEU A 523 -0.73 9.01 -7.00
C LEU A 523 -1.43 7.73 -7.43
N TRP A 524 -1.65 6.79 -6.50
CA TRP A 524 -2.38 5.56 -6.77
C TRP A 524 -3.84 5.83 -7.13
N HIS A 525 -4.54 6.65 -6.34
CA HIS A 525 -5.96 6.98 -6.53
C HIS A 525 -6.21 7.67 -7.86
N VAL A 526 -5.43 8.70 -8.18
CA VAL A 526 -5.52 9.42 -9.45
C VAL A 526 -5.26 8.49 -10.64
N GLY A 527 -4.23 7.65 -10.54
CA GLY A 527 -3.86 6.71 -11.61
C GLY A 527 -4.94 5.68 -11.89
N ARG A 528 -5.59 5.22 -10.82
CA ARG A 528 -6.64 4.22 -10.86
C ARG A 528 -7.97 4.78 -11.36
N TYR A 529 -8.40 5.95 -10.88
CA TYR A 529 -9.79 6.40 -11.03
C TYR A 529 -9.97 7.68 -11.85
N MET A 530 -8.95 8.53 -11.96
CA MET A 530 -9.10 9.88 -12.52
C MET A 530 -8.43 10.06 -13.87
N LEU A 531 -7.53 9.16 -14.24
CA LEU A 531 -6.90 9.18 -15.55
C LEU A 531 -7.77 8.55 -16.64
N PRO A 532 -7.73 9.09 -17.87
CA PRO A 532 -8.45 8.52 -19.01
C PRO A 532 -7.93 7.12 -19.34
N SER A 533 -8.76 6.32 -20.02
CA SER A 533 -8.45 4.92 -20.35
C SER A 533 -7.21 4.76 -21.24
N GLU A 534 -6.91 5.79 -22.01
CA GLU A 534 -5.79 5.96 -22.92
C GLU A 534 -4.46 6.10 -22.16
N ALA A 535 -4.49 6.59 -20.92
CA ALA A 535 -3.32 6.58 -20.06
C ALA A 535 -3.04 5.13 -19.64
N ARG A 536 -2.12 4.48 -20.36
CA ARG A 536 -1.73 3.10 -20.09
C ARG A 536 -0.69 3.04 -18.98
N HIS A 537 -0.78 2.00 -18.16
CA HIS A 537 0.28 1.62 -17.23
C HIS A 537 1.17 0.58 -17.90
N HIS A 538 2.40 0.44 -17.44
CA HIS A 538 3.27 -0.63 -17.92
C HIS A 538 2.75 -1.98 -17.40
N LEU A 539 2.93 -3.03 -18.19
CA LEU A 539 2.56 -4.39 -17.82
C LEU A 539 3.81 -5.16 -17.49
N CYS A 540 3.87 -5.74 -16.29
CA CYS A 540 4.98 -6.60 -15.92
C CYS A 540 4.55 -7.57 -14.83
N ARG A 541 4.89 -8.86 -15.01
CA ARG A 541 4.65 -9.91 -14.01
C ARG A 541 5.75 -9.90 -12.95
N THR A 542 5.91 -8.79 -12.26
CA THR A 542 6.77 -8.81 -11.09
C THR A 542 5.96 -9.24 -9.89
N ILE A 543 6.67 -9.80 -8.91
CA ILE A 543 6.13 -10.04 -7.57
C ILE A 543 5.76 -8.75 -6.80
N MET A 544 5.87 -7.60 -7.48
CA MET A 544 5.70 -6.27 -6.94
C MET A 544 4.61 -5.50 -7.70
N TYR A 545 3.84 -6.13 -8.62
CA TYR A 545 2.75 -5.48 -9.37
C TYR A 545 1.45 -6.28 -9.32
#